data_AF-A0A142YMS7-F1
#
_entry.id   AF-A0A142YMS7-F1
#
_cell.length_a   1.000
_cell.length_b   1.000
_cell.length_c   1.000
_cell.angle_alpha   90.00
_cell.angle_beta   90.00
_cell.angle_gamma   90.00
#
_symmetry.space_group_name_H-M   'P 1'
#
loop_
_entity.id
_entity.type
_entity.pdbx_description
1 polymer ?
#
loop_
_entity_poly.entity_id
_entity_poly.type
_entity_poly.pdbx_seq_one_letter_code
_entity_poly.pdbx_strand_id
1 'polypeptide(L)'
;MLRLNALRASSSFRASTFLIALVAAGCGGQEGPPREPVEGVVTLDGEPLEKGLITFTPAAGGELVVSGLIVDGTFALPREEGPGLGPHRVDVWSKKATGKTLKDADDPENLVEERVEVIPARYNLKSELRAEVVQGGGNQFTYELTGSRATPKKVASSRP
;
A
#
# COMPACT_ATOMS: atom_id res chain seq x y z
N MET A 1 66.06 -20.93 52.49
CA MET A 1 65.04 -19.85 52.59
C MET A 1 65.27 -18.93 51.40
N LEU A 2 64.59 -19.10 50.26
CA LEU A 2 63.26 -18.59 49.88
C LEU A 2 63.37 -17.38 48.90
N ARG A 3 63.24 -17.70 47.61
CA ARG A 3 62.64 -17.00 46.45
C ARG A 3 63.00 -15.55 46.02
N LEU A 4 63.25 -15.47 44.71
CA LEU A 4 63.10 -14.33 43.78
C LEU A 4 61.83 -13.50 44.00
N ASN A 5 61.92 -12.18 43.70
CA ASN A 5 60.96 -11.53 42.81
C ASN A 5 61.55 -10.29 42.12
N ALA A 6 61.26 -10.19 40.83
CA ALA A 6 61.73 -9.20 39.87
C ALA A 6 60.92 -7.90 39.92
N LEU A 7 61.42 -6.84 39.29
CA LEU A 7 60.65 -6.03 38.34
C LEU A 7 61.61 -5.22 37.45
N ARG A 8 61.55 -5.51 36.15
CA ARG A 8 62.29 -4.82 35.09
C ARG A 8 61.61 -3.48 34.79
N ALA A 9 62.38 -2.41 34.77
CA ALA A 9 61.95 -1.12 34.27
C ALA A 9 61.73 -1.21 32.75
N SER A 10 60.54 -0.83 32.29
CA SER A 10 60.23 -0.68 30.88
C SER A 10 59.47 0.63 30.70
N SER A 11 59.96 1.47 29.78
CA SER A 11 59.14 2.49 29.14
C SER A 11 59.79 2.79 27.80
N SER A 12 59.45 1.97 26.81
CA SER A 12 59.91 2.10 25.44
C SER A 12 59.12 3.19 24.73
N PHE A 13 59.87 3.97 23.97
CA PHE A 13 59.52 5.21 23.30
C PHE A 13 58.56 4.99 22.11
N ARG A 14 57.40 5.66 22.19
CA ARG A 14 56.58 6.31 21.15
C ARG A 14 56.19 5.58 19.84
N ALA A 15 54.88 5.73 19.57
CA ALA A 15 54.24 6.08 18.29
C ALA A 15 54.02 4.98 17.24
N SER A 16 52.79 4.44 17.22
CA SER A 16 51.89 4.50 16.05
C SER A 16 50.60 3.74 16.34
N THR A 17 49.59 4.45 16.85
CA THR A 17 48.20 3.98 16.89
C THR A 17 47.58 4.30 15.53
N PHE A 18 47.62 3.35 14.60
CA PHE A 18 46.91 3.47 13.32
C PHE A 18 45.45 3.05 13.55
N LEU A 19 44.65 3.98 14.04
CA LEU A 19 43.21 3.85 14.22
C LEU A 19 42.54 3.97 12.84
N ILE A 20 42.36 2.84 12.14
CA ILE A 20 41.48 2.78 10.97
C ILE A 20 40.04 2.85 11.47
N ALA A 21 39.54 4.07 11.62
CA ALA A 21 38.11 4.34 11.68
C ALA A 21 37.58 4.19 10.26
N LEU A 22 37.18 2.97 9.90
CA LEU A 22 36.47 2.73 8.65
C LEU A 22 35.13 3.47 8.73
N VAL A 23 35.04 4.54 7.97
CA VAL A 23 33.87 5.40 7.83
C VAL A 23 32.70 4.52 7.39
N ALA A 24 31.74 4.31 8.29
CA ALA A 24 30.41 3.86 7.93
C ALA A 24 29.76 4.99 7.11
N ALA A 25 30.11 5.09 5.82
CA ALA A 25 29.34 5.84 4.86
C ALA A 25 28.04 5.05 4.68
N GLY A 26 27.04 5.44 5.49
CA GLY A 26 25.68 4.99 5.35
C GLY A 26 25.28 5.13 3.89
N CYS A 27 24.86 4.02 3.29
CA CYS A 27 24.12 4.01 2.06
C CYS A 27 22.77 4.66 2.39
N GLY A 28 22.73 5.99 2.36
CA GLY A 28 21.51 6.77 2.50
C GLY A 28 20.61 6.39 1.33
N GLY A 29 19.61 5.56 1.62
CA GLY A 29 18.63 5.10 0.65
C GLY A 29 18.08 6.30 -0.09
N GLN A 30 18.09 6.20 -1.42
CA GLN A 30 17.49 7.19 -2.29
C GLN A 30 16.01 7.32 -1.91
N GLU A 31 15.67 8.36 -1.15
CA GLU A 31 14.28 8.67 -0.82
C GLU A 31 13.54 8.82 -2.15
N GLY A 32 12.54 7.96 -2.37
CA GLY A 32 11.65 8.07 -3.50
C GLY A 32 10.95 9.44 -3.53
N PRO A 33 10.15 9.72 -4.58
CA PRO A 33 9.39 10.96 -4.64
C PRO A 33 8.60 11.17 -3.33
N PRO A 34 8.49 12.42 -2.82
CA PRO A 34 7.84 12.71 -1.54
C PRO A 34 6.45 12.07 -1.44
N ARG A 35 6.23 11.33 -0.35
CA ARG A 35 4.99 10.62 -0.06
C ARG A 35 4.34 11.23 1.18
N GLU A 36 3.02 11.16 1.23
CA GLU A 36 2.25 11.64 2.38
C GLU A 36 1.31 10.55 2.90
N PRO A 37 1.11 10.46 4.23
CA PRO A 37 0.09 9.57 4.76
C PRO A 37 -1.30 10.03 4.29
N VAL A 38 -2.18 9.08 4.05
CA VAL A 38 -3.59 9.36 3.71
C VAL A 38 -4.50 8.43 4.51
N GLU A 39 -5.64 8.94 4.90
CA GLU A 39 -6.67 8.15 5.57
C GLU A 39 -8.05 8.59 5.10
N GLY A 40 -9.06 7.81 5.42
CA GLY A 40 -10.40 8.18 5.02
C GLY A 40 -11.44 7.11 5.18
N VAL A 41 -12.64 7.47 4.71
CA VAL A 41 -13.83 6.64 4.80
C VAL A 41 -14.49 6.46 3.43
N VAL A 42 -15.08 5.28 3.23
CA VAL A 42 -15.78 4.88 2.02
C VAL A 42 -17.10 4.22 2.39
N THR A 43 -18.19 4.74 1.84
CA THR A 43 -19.52 4.17 1.99
C THR A 43 -20.08 3.77 0.63
N LEU A 44 -20.99 2.80 0.61
CA LEU A 44 -21.80 2.43 -0.56
C LEU A 44 -23.27 2.44 -0.14
N ASP A 45 -24.08 3.25 -0.82
CA ASP A 45 -25.52 3.40 -0.55
C ASP A 45 -25.82 3.75 0.93
N GLY A 46 -24.94 4.55 1.54
CA GLY A 46 -25.05 5.00 2.93
C GLY A 46 -24.49 4.04 3.97
N GLU A 47 -24.05 2.83 3.59
CA GLU A 47 -23.44 1.86 4.50
C GLU A 47 -21.90 1.85 4.36
N PRO A 48 -21.14 1.66 5.44
CA PRO A 48 -19.69 1.47 5.37
C PRO A 48 -19.33 0.30 4.45
N LEU A 49 -18.35 0.50 3.55
CA LEU A 49 -17.91 -0.56 2.66
C LEU A 49 -17.16 -1.64 3.45
N GLU A 50 -17.78 -2.82 3.66
CA GLU A 50 -17.22 -3.90 4.50
C GLU A 50 -15.78 -4.25 4.15
N LYS A 51 -15.50 -4.49 2.85
CA LYS A 51 -14.16 -4.78 2.33
C LYS A 51 -13.98 -4.21 0.94
N GLY A 52 -12.81 -3.66 0.67
CA GLY A 52 -12.47 -3.15 -0.67
C GLY A 52 -10.99 -2.84 -0.84
N LEU A 53 -10.68 -2.31 -2.00
CA LEU A 53 -9.37 -1.74 -2.34
C LEU A 53 -9.59 -0.30 -2.79
N ILE A 54 -8.73 0.59 -2.31
CA ILE A 54 -8.64 1.97 -2.80
C ILE A 54 -7.28 2.15 -3.48
N THR A 55 -7.28 2.70 -4.69
CA THR A 55 -6.07 2.94 -5.48
C THR A 55 -5.93 4.41 -5.82
N PHE A 56 -4.76 4.99 -5.57
CA PHE A 56 -4.42 6.36 -5.94
C PHE A 56 -3.47 6.33 -7.14
N THR A 57 -3.90 6.92 -8.25
CA THR A 57 -3.11 7.05 -9.49
C THR A 57 -2.83 8.52 -9.78
N PRO A 58 -1.57 8.96 -9.93
CA PRO A 58 -1.24 10.35 -10.25
C PRO A 58 -1.95 10.82 -11.53
N ALA A 59 -2.69 11.93 -11.45
CA ALA A 59 -3.51 12.41 -12.58
C ALA A 59 -2.67 12.94 -13.75
N ALA A 60 -1.47 13.47 -13.45
CA ALA A 60 -0.52 13.97 -14.45
C ALA A 60 0.23 12.86 -15.21
N GLY A 61 -0.02 11.58 -14.87
CA GLY A 61 0.85 10.47 -15.25
C GLY A 61 2.05 10.37 -14.31
N GLY A 62 2.42 9.14 -13.96
CA GLY A 62 3.49 8.85 -13.01
C GLY A 62 3.46 7.38 -12.59
N GLU A 63 4.59 6.86 -12.13
CA GLU A 63 4.73 5.43 -11.81
C GLU A 63 4.28 5.06 -10.38
N LEU A 64 4.16 6.05 -9.49
CA LEU A 64 3.78 5.81 -8.10
C LEU A 64 2.25 5.63 -7.96
N VAL A 65 1.77 4.48 -8.42
CA VAL A 65 0.41 4.00 -8.13
C VAL A 65 0.45 3.24 -6.81
N VAL A 66 -0.39 3.64 -5.85
CA VAL A 66 -0.46 3.02 -4.53
C VAL A 66 -1.86 2.49 -4.28
N SER A 67 -1.96 1.39 -3.54
CA SER A 67 -3.26 0.81 -3.16
C SER A 67 -3.28 0.44 -1.69
N GLY A 68 -4.43 0.64 -1.05
CA GLY A 68 -4.69 0.26 0.33
C GLY A 68 -5.97 -0.56 0.45
N LEU A 69 -6.08 -1.31 1.54
CA LEU A 69 -7.31 -2.02 1.88
C LEU A 69 -8.32 -1.06 2.51
N ILE A 70 -9.58 -1.23 2.13
CA ILE A 70 -10.72 -0.69 2.86
C ILE A 70 -11.27 -1.81 3.73
N VAL A 71 -11.40 -1.55 5.03
CA VAL A 71 -12.00 -2.47 6.00
C VAL A 71 -13.00 -1.69 6.86
N ASP A 72 -14.22 -2.19 6.94
CA ASP A 72 -15.32 -1.56 7.67
C ASP A 72 -15.51 -0.07 7.31
N GLY A 73 -15.39 0.22 6.02
CA GLY A 73 -15.50 1.54 5.44
C GLY A 73 -14.31 2.45 5.69
N THR A 74 -13.20 1.98 6.27
CA THR A 74 -12.03 2.81 6.58
C THR A 74 -10.81 2.36 5.79
N PHE A 75 -9.96 3.31 5.41
CA PHE A 75 -8.62 3.04 4.88
C PHE A 75 -7.60 3.97 5.53
N ALA A 76 -6.37 3.49 5.67
CA ALA A 76 -5.22 4.28 6.10
C ALA A 76 -3.97 3.74 5.41
N LEU A 77 -3.24 4.61 4.73
CA LEU A 77 -1.92 4.31 4.20
C LEU A 77 -0.91 5.19 4.95
N PRO A 78 0.04 4.60 5.69
CA PRO A 78 1.08 5.36 6.35
C PRO A 78 2.02 6.00 5.31
N ARG A 79 2.86 6.95 5.73
CA ARG A 79 3.68 7.79 4.82
C ARG A 79 4.52 6.95 3.85
N GLU A 80 5.08 5.85 4.33
CA GLU A 80 5.91 4.89 3.58
C GLU A 80 5.13 4.06 2.55
N GLU A 81 3.80 4.10 2.57
CA GLU A 81 2.91 3.43 1.61
C GLU A 81 1.96 4.42 0.90
N GLY A 82 1.96 5.69 1.32
CA GLY A 82 1.07 6.72 0.82
C GLY A 82 1.38 7.20 -0.60
N PRO A 83 0.43 7.91 -1.23
CA PRO A 83 0.62 8.50 -2.55
C PRO A 83 1.65 9.62 -2.54
N GLY A 84 2.10 9.99 -3.75
CA GLY A 84 2.88 11.20 -3.95
C GLY A 84 2.03 12.47 -3.79
N LEU A 85 2.66 13.64 -3.88
CA LEU A 85 1.95 14.92 -3.85
C LEU A 85 1.14 15.19 -5.13
N GLY A 86 0.08 16.00 -4.98
CA GLY A 86 -0.72 16.54 -6.07
C GLY A 86 -2.00 15.77 -6.39
N PRO A 87 -2.59 16.02 -7.57
CA PRO A 87 -3.89 15.45 -7.94
C PRO A 87 -3.77 13.98 -8.32
N HIS A 88 -4.68 13.16 -7.77
CA HIS A 88 -4.80 11.74 -8.04
C HIS A 88 -6.22 11.40 -8.55
N ARG A 89 -6.30 10.48 -9.51
CA ARG A 89 -7.51 9.69 -9.74
C ARG A 89 -7.57 8.61 -8.66
N VAL A 90 -8.75 8.42 -8.08
CA VAL A 90 -8.97 7.39 -7.06
C VAL A 90 -9.88 6.32 -7.61
N ASP A 91 -9.51 5.05 -7.49
CA ASP A 91 -10.32 3.93 -7.94
C ASP A 91 -10.70 3.08 -6.72
N VAL A 92 -11.97 2.72 -6.57
CA VAL A 92 -12.48 1.87 -5.47
C VAL A 92 -13.03 0.57 -6.04
N TRP A 93 -12.59 -0.56 -5.48
CA TRP A 93 -13.01 -1.89 -5.91
C TRP A 93 -13.56 -2.67 -4.73
N SER A 94 -14.64 -3.42 -4.94
CA SER A 94 -15.17 -4.33 -3.95
C SER A 94 -15.91 -5.46 -4.64
N LYS A 95 -15.58 -6.69 -4.26
CA LYS A 95 -16.23 -7.89 -4.80
C LYS A 95 -17.07 -8.55 -3.72
N LYS A 96 -18.33 -8.85 -4.04
CA LYS A 96 -19.24 -9.59 -3.16
C LYS A 96 -19.48 -10.99 -3.71
N ALA A 97 -19.55 -11.96 -2.81
CA ALA A 97 -20.00 -13.32 -3.13
C ALA A 97 -21.42 -13.30 -3.69
N THR A 98 -21.67 -14.08 -4.74
CA THR A 98 -23.04 -14.27 -5.29
C THR A 98 -23.78 -15.44 -4.66
N GLY A 99 -23.09 -16.24 -3.81
CA GLY A 99 -23.59 -17.50 -3.28
C GLY A 99 -23.56 -18.66 -4.28
N LYS A 100 -23.04 -18.44 -5.49
CA LYS A 100 -22.80 -19.49 -6.49
C LYS A 100 -21.34 -19.92 -6.45
N THR A 101 -21.07 -21.12 -6.98
CA THR A 101 -19.73 -21.63 -7.19
C THR A 101 -19.42 -21.74 -8.68
N LEU A 102 -18.19 -21.44 -9.06
CA LEU A 102 -17.64 -21.68 -10.39
C LEU A 102 -16.53 -22.74 -10.28
N LYS A 103 -16.24 -23.40 -11.40
CA LYS A 103 -15.01 -24.18 -11.52
C LYS A 103 -13.83 -23.22 -11.56
N ASP A 104 -12.77 -23.55 -10.84
CA ASP A 104 -11.51 -22.82 -10.97
C ASP A 104 -11.01 -22.92 -12.42
N ALA A 105 -10.48 -21.82 -12.95
CA ALA A 105 -9.99 -21.75 -14.32
C ALA A 105 -8.67 -22.52 -14.48
N ASP A 106 -7.86 -22.55 -13.41
CA ASP A 106 -6.56 -23.21 -13.38
C ASP A 106 -6.68 -24.66 -12.89
N ASP A 107 -7.75 -24.98 -12.16
CA ASP A 107 -8.05 -26.33 -11.66
C ASP A 107 -9.56 -26.70 -11.76
N PRO A 108 -10.01 -27.31 -12.86
CA PRO A 108 -11.42 -27.63 -13.08
C PRO A 108 -12.06 -28.61 -12.08
N GLU A 109 -11.29 -29.27 -11.22
CA GLU A 109 -11.78 -30.15 -10.14
C GLU A 109 -12.11 -29.36 -8.86
N ASN A 110 -11.56 -28.15 -8.71
CA ASN A 110 -11.82 -27.26 -7.59
C ASN A 110 -12.99 -26.30 -7.88
N LEU A 111 -13.85 -26.10 -6.87
CA LEU A 111 -14.94 -25.13 -6.90
C LEU A 111 -14.57 -23.90 -6.08
N VAL A 112 -14.69 -22.72 -6.69
CA VAL A 112 -14.46 -21.43 -6.06
C VAL A 112 -15.75 -20.63 -5.99
N GLU A 113 -15.86 -19.76 -5.00
CA GLU A 113 -17.00 -18.87 -4.85
C GLU A 113 -17.02 -17.82 -5.97
N GLU A 114 -18.16 -17.69 -6.66
CA GLU A 114 -18.36 -16.62 -7.63
C GLU A 114 -18.44 -15.28 -6.90
N ARG A 115 -17.62 -14.33 -7.32
CA ARG A 115 -17.61 -12.97 -6.79
C ARG A 115 -17.80 -11.96 -7.91
N VAL A 116 -18.66 -10.98 -7.67
CA VAL A 116 -18.98 -9.91 -8.62
C VAL A 116 -18.58 -8.56 -8.07
N GLU A 117 -18.10 -7.69 -8.94
CA GLU A 117 -17.82 -6.30 -8.61
C GLU A 117 -19.12 -5.58 -8.25
N VAL A 118 -19.15 -4.91 -7.09
CA VAL A 118 -20.30 -4.15 -6.62
C VAL A 118 -20.12 -2.65 -6.78
N ILE A 119 -18.89 -2.17 -7.02
CA ILE A 119 -18.63 -0.75 -7.23
C ILE A 119 -18.94 -0.36 -8.69
N PRO A 120 -19.82 0.62 -8.93
CA PRO A 120 -20.11 1.12 -10.27
C PRO A 120 -18.86 1.61 -11.02
N ALA A 121 -18.89 1.45 -12.35
CA ALA A 121 -17.76 1.80 -13.22
C ALA A 121 -17.23 3.23 -13.02
N ARG A 122 -18.11 4.18 -12.69
CA ARG A 122 -17.77 5.60 -12.44
C ARG A 122 -16.92 5.84 -11.18
N TYR A 123 -16.66 4.80 -10.40
CA TYR A 123 -15.80 4.84 -9.22
C TYR A 123 -14.62 3.88 -9.32
N ASN A 124 -14.45 3.15 -10.44
CA ASN A 124 -13.28 2.31 -10.73
C ASN A 124 -12.74 2.50 -12.16
N LEU A 125 -13.10 1.62 -13.10
CA LEU A 125 -12.63 1.61 -14.50
C LEU A 125 -12.79 2.95 -15.21
N LYS A 126 -13.79 3.75 -14.83
CA LYS A 126 -14.06 5.08 -15.36
C LYS A 126 -14.16 6.09 -14.21
N SER A 127 -13.26 5.97 -13.23
CA SER A 127 -13.42 6.70 -11.98
C SER A 127 -13.44 8.21 -12.16
N GLU A 128 -14.42 8.82 -11.50
CA GLU A 128 -14.58 10.25 -11.34
C GLU A 128 -14.03 10.74 -9.98
N LEU A 129 -13.68 9.82 -9.07
CA LEU A 129 -13.16 10.16 -7.75
C LEU A 129 -11.76 10.80 -7.84
N ARG A 130 -11.52 11.77 -6.97
CA ARG A 130 -10.29 12.57 -6.92
C ARG A 130 -9.78 12.72 -5.50
N ALA A 131 -8.47 12.78 -5.37
CA ALA A 131 -7.78 13.22 -4.16
C ALA A 131 -6.74 14.28 -4.52
N GLU A 132 -6.65 15.33 -3.71
CA GLU A 132 -5.53 16.27 -3.75
C GLU A 132 -4.65 15.99 -2.53
N VAL A 133 -3.47 15.44 -2.76
CA VAL A 133 -2.54 15.04 -1.69
C VAL A 133 -1.56 16.19 -1.46
N VAL A 134 -1.58 16.76 -0.25
CA VAL A 134 -0.79 17.95 0.08
C VAL A 134 0.27 17.65 1.14
N GLN A 135 1.40 18.34 1.04
CA GLN A 135 2.52 18.15 1.95
C GLN A 135 2.15 18.57 3.38
N GLY A 136 2.35 17.67 4.34
CA GLY A 136 2.13 17.96 5.77
C GLY A 136 0.69 18.29 6.15
N GLY A 137 -0.27 18.10 5.25
CA GLY A 137 -1.70 18.28 5.53
C GLY A 137 -2.34 17.02 6.12
N GLY A 138 -3.59 17.17 6.58
CA GLY A 138 -4.34 16.06 7.18
C GLY A 138 -4.69 14.93 6.21
N ASN A 139 -4.73 15.19 4.89
CA ASN A 139 -5.00 14.21 3.81
C ASN A 139 -6.07 13.16 4.16
N GLN A 140 -7.19 13.64 4.70
CA GLN A 140 -8.38 12.85 5.02
C GLN A 140 -9.38 12.94 3.88
N PHE A 141 -9.81 11.81 3.33
CA PHE A 141 -10.76 11.76 2.21
C PHE A 141 -12.02 10.98 2.56
N THR A 142 -13.18 11.48 2.13
CA THR A 142 -14.48 10.81 2.28
C THR A 142 -15.06 10.53 0.91
N TYR A 143 -15.41 9.27 0.65
CA TYR A 143 -16.02 8.84 -0.61
C TYR A 143 -17.38 8.19 -0.37
N GLU A 144 -18.44 8.93 -0.66
CA GLU A 144 -19.82 8.43 -0.60
C GLU A 144 -20.21 7.87 -1.97
N LEU A 145 -20.15 6.55 -2.09
CA LEU A 145 -20.48 5.86 -3.33
C LEU A 145 -21.97 5.53 -3.35
N THR A 146 -22.57 5.62 -4.53
CA THR A 146 -23.96 5.20 -4.74
C THR A 146 -24.01 4.09 -5.77
N GLY A 147 -24.77 3.03 -5.50
CA GLY A 147 -25.05 1.99 -6.45
C GLY A 147 -25.72 2.57 -7.69
N SER A 148 -25.25 2.19 -8.87
CA SER A 148 -26.12 2.16 -10.05
C SER A 148 -26.64 0.74 -10.11
N ARG A 149 -27.97 0.53 -10.12
CA ARG A 149 -28.61 -0.79 -10.28
C ARG A 149 -27.91 -1.58 -11.40
N ALA A 150 -26.94 -2.43 -11.04
CA ALA A 150 -26.03 -3.03 -12.00
C ALA A 150 -26.79 -4.16 -12.69
N THR A 151 -27.14 -3.99 -13.96
CA THR A 151 -27.72 -5.06 -14.77
C THR A 151 -26.70 -6.20 -14.81
N PRO A 152 -27.02 -7.41 -14.33
CA PRO A 152 -26.09 -8.53 -14.38
C PRO A 152 -25.70 -8.77 -15.83
N LYS A 153 -24.42 -8.60 -16.18
CA LYS A 153 -23.92 -9.00 -17.48
C LYS A 153 -23.94 -10.53 -17.50
N LYS A 154 -25.02 -11.11 -18.01
CA LYS A 154 -25.16 -12.54 -18.27
C LYS A 154 -23.98 -12.97 -19.14
N VAL A 155 -22.98 -13.60 -18.55
CA VAL A 155 -21.93 -14.29 -19.29
C VAL A 155 -22.63 -15.45 -19.99
N ALA A 156 -22.86 -15.30 -21.28
CA ALA A 156 -23.39 -16.38 -22.10
C ALA A 156 -22.34 -17.50 -22.09
N SER A 157 -22.70 -18.65 -21.51
CA SER A 157 -21.95 -19.88 -21.67
C SER A 157 -22.07 -20.32 -23.13
N SER A 158 -21.13 -19.91 -23.96
CA SER A 158 -20.95 -20.51 -25.28
C SER A 158 -20.23 -21.84 -25.11
N ARG A 159 -20.96 -22.95 -25.25
CA ARG A 159 -20.38 -24.20 -25.75
C ARG A 159 -21.10 -24.59 -27.05
N PRO A 160 -20.35 -25.03 -28.08
CA PRO A 160 -20.93 -25.68 -29.25
C PRO A 160 -21.56 -27.02 -28.88
#